data_AF-A0A504UA75-F1
#
_entry.id   AF-A0A504UA75-F1
#
_cell.length_a   1.000
_cell.length_b   1.000
_cell.length_c   1.000
_cell.angle_alpha   90.00
_cell.angle_beta   90.00
_cell.angle_gamma   90.00
#
_symmetry.space_group_name_H-M   'P 1'
#
loop_
_entity.id
_entity.type
_entity.pdbx_description
1 polymer ?
#
loop_
_entity_poly.entity_id
_entity_poly.type
_entity_poly.pdbx_seq_one_letter_code
_entity_poly.pdbx_strand_id
1 'polypeptide(L)' 'MELKAYLSEEFDLEIGRFEAEGLLAAVLRLAGPHFYNAGLRDAQALLMRHVDDVNDGIDQLERRPEA' A
#
# COMPACT_ATOMS: atom_id res chain seq x y z
N MET A 1 -22.59 -3.26 -6.52
CA MET A 1 -22.96 -4.08 -7.69
C MET A 1 -22.04 -5.28 -7.78
N GLU A 2 -20.72 -5.11 -7.91
CA GLU A 2 -19.77 -6.25 -7.90
C GLU A 2 -19.69 -6.98 -6.56
N LEU A 3 -19.52 -6.27 -5.44
CA LEU A 3 -19.52 -6.91 -4.11
C LEU A 3 -20.81 -7.69 -3.82
N LYS A 4 -21.95 -7.20 -4.32
CA LYS A 4 -23.23 -7.90 -4.18
C LYS A 4 -23.26 -9.19 -5.00
N ALA A 5 -22.84 -9.11 -6.26
CA ALA A 5 -22.78 -10.25 -7.16
C ALA A 5 -21.83 -11.31 -6.58
N TYR A 6 -20.64 -10.91 -6.15
CA TYR A 6 -19.67 -11.78 -5.50
C TYR A 6 -20.25 -12.48 -4.26
N LEU A 7 -20.96 -11.74 -3.39
CA LEU A 7 -21.58 -12.34 -2.20
C LEU A 7 -22.72 -13.31 -2.53
N SER A 8 -23.49 -13.04 -3.58
CA SER A 8 -24.53 -13.95 -4.05
C SER A 8 -23.93 -15.19 -4.72
N GLU A 9 -22.94 -15.03 -5.60
CA GLU A 9 -22.34 -16.11 -6.37
C GLU A 9 -21.50 -17.05 -5.51
N GLU A 10 -20.67 -16.50 -4.63
CA GLU A 10 -19.70 -17.28 -3.85
C GLU A 10 -20.24 -17.72 -2.48
N PHE A 11 -21.26 -17.03 -1.95
CA PHE A 11 -21.75 -17.27 -0.59
C PHE A 11 -23.27 -17.44 -0.50
N ASP A 12 -24.00 -17.45 -1.62
CA ASP A 12 -25.47 -17.51 -1.68
C ASP A 12 -26.15 -16.44 -0.80
N LEU A 13 -25.47 -15.30 -0.64
CA LEU A 13 -25.92 -14.22 0.23
C LEU A 13 -26.48 -13.05 -0.60
N GLU A 14 -27.80 -13.04 -0.75
CA GLU A 14 -28.50 -11.92 -1.36
C GLU A 14 -28.63 -10.74 -0.39
N ILE A 15 -28.04 -9.61 -0.75
CA ILE A 15 -28.15 -8.37 0.01
C ILE A 15 -28.72 -7.24 -0.86
N GLY A 16 -29.19 -6.17 -0.23
CA GLY A 16 -29.56 -4.94 -0.93
C GLY A 16 -28.36 -4.05 -1.24
N ARG A 17 -28.63 -2.89 -1.86
CA ARG A 17 -27.57 -1.93 -2.26
C ARG A 17 -26.95 -1.26 -1.04
N PHE A 18 -27.77 -0.83 -0.09
CA PHE A 18 -27.30 -0.08 1.09
C PHE A 18 -26.48 -0.97 2.03
N GLU A 19 -26.86 -2.23 2.17
CA GLU A 19 -26.13 -3.25 2.93
C GLU A 19 -24.74 -3.49 2.35
N ALA A 20 -24.64 -3.57 1.02
CA ALA A 20 -23.36 -3.74 0.34
C ALA A 20 -22.44 -2.52 0.52
N GLU A 21 -22.99 -1.31 0.43
CA GLU A 21 -22.26 -0.06 0.67
C GLU A 21 -21.79 0.01 2.14
N GLY A 22 -22.64 -0.38 3.10
CA GLY A 22 -22.30 -0.43 4.52
C GLY A 22 -21.23 -1.46 4.85
N LEU A 23 -21.31 -2.66 4.25
CA LEU A 23 -20.30 -3.71 4.41
C LEU A 23 -18.94 -3.25 3.86
N LEU A 24 -18.93 -2.68 2.65
CA LEU A 24 -17.70 -2.14 2.05
C LEU A 24 -17.09 -1.05 2.94
N ALA A 25 -17.91 -0.13 3.46
CA ALA A 25 -17.44 0.93 4.36
C ALA A 25 -16.85 0.34 5.66
N ALA A 26 -17.46 -0.69 6.22
CA ALA A 26 -16.94 -1.37 7.41
C ALA A 26 -15.59 -2.05 7.13
N VAL A 27 -15.46 -2.78 6.01
CA VAL A 27 -14.20 -3.42 5.60
C VAL A 27 -13.11 -2.37 5.39
N LEU A 28 -13.39 -1.28 4.67
CA LEU A 28 -12.42 -0.21 4.44
C LEU A 28 -11.99 0.46 5.74
N ARG A 29 -12.90 0.66 6.70
CA ARG A 29 -12.56 1.22 8.00
C ARG A 29 -11.64 0.32 8.82
N LEU A 30 -11.81 -1.00 8.72
CA LEU A 30 -11.01 -1.98 9.45
C LEU A 30 -9.67 -2.25 8.77
N ALA A 31 -9.67 -2.51 7.47
CA ALA A 31 -8.50 -2.97 6.73
C ALA A 31 -7.76 -1.83 6.01
N GLY A 32 -8.44 -0.74 5.67
CA GLY A 32 -7.88 0.39 4.91
C GLY A 32 -6.59 0.96 5.49
N PRO A 33 -6.51 1.25 6.81
CA PRO A 33 -5.27 1.74 7.42
C PRO A 33 -4.08 0.79 7.26
N HIS A 34 -4.31 -0.53 7.25
CA HIS A 34 -3.23 -1.50 7.08
C HIS A 34 -2.62 -1.44 5.67
N PHE A 35 -3.48 -1.47 4.64
CA PHE A 35 -3.02 -1.37 3.25
C PHE A 35 -2.42 -0.01 2.94
N TYR A 36 -3.02 1.07 3.44
CA TYR A 36 -2.48 2.41 3.27
C TYR A 36 -1.09 2.55 3.89
N ASN A 37 -0.93 2.11 5.14
CA ASN A 37 0.37 2.17 5.83
C ASN A 37 1.41 1.23 5.19
N ALA A 38 1.00 0.08 4.66
CA ALA A 38 1.89 -0.78 3.90
C ALA A 38 2.41 -0.06 2.64
N GLY A 39 1.52 0.57 1.86
CA GLY A 39 1.93 1.35 0.70
C GLY A 39 2.86 2.52 1.03
N LEU A 40 2.66 3.20 2.16
CA LEU A 40 3.58 4.24 2.63
C LEU A 40 4.97 3.69 2.96
N ARG A 41 5.05 2.51 3.59
CA ARG A 41 6.32 1.86 3.90
C ARG A 41 7.04 1.41 2.64
N ASP A 42 6.31 0.90 1.65
CA ASP A 42 6.89 0.51 0.36
C ASP A 42 7.47 1.72 -0.36
N ALA A 43 6.75 2.85 -0.38
CA ALA A 43 7.24 4.10 -0.93
C ALA A 43 8.49 4.62 -0.19
N GLN A 44 8.48 4.54 1.15
CA GLN A 44 9.64 4.91 1.96
C GLN A 44 10.85 4.03 1.66
N ALA A 45 10.66 2.72 1.55
CA ALA A 45 11.72 1.78 1.23
C ALA A 45 12.31 2.00 -0.16
N LEU A 46 11.47 2.33 -1.15
CA LEU A 46 11.93 2.71 -2.49
C LEU A 46 12.78 3.99 -2.45
N LEU A 47 12.31 5.00 -1.73
CA LEU A 47 13.04 6.27 -1.61
C LEU A 47 14.40 6.08 -0.91
N MET A 48 14.45 5.26 0.14
CA MET A 48 15.70 4.96 0.85
C MET A 48 16.76 4.35 -0.08
N ARG A 49 16.37 3.42 -0.96
CA ARG A 49 17.30 2.84 -1.95
C ARG A 49 17.91 3.90 -2.86
N HIS A 50 17.10 4.86 -3.32
CA HIS A 50 17.62 5.96 -4.13
C HIS A 50 18.57 6.89 -3.37
N VAL A 51 18.33 7.09 -2.07
CA VAL A 51 19.27 7.84 -1.23
C VAL A 51 20.58 7.09 -1.08
N ASP A 52 20.53 5.77 -0.88
CA ASP A 52 21.73 4.93 -0.84
C ASP A 52 22.51 5.01 -2.15
N ASP A 53 21.85 4.89 -3.31
CA ASP A 53 22.48 5.05 -4.63
C ASP A 53 23.18 6.42 -4.79
N VAL A 54 22.55 7.49 -4.28
CA VAL A 54 23.13 8.84 -4.32
C VAL A 54 24.35 8.94 -3.41
N ASN A 55 24.31 8.37 -2.21
CA ASN A 55 25.44 8.36 -1.28
C ASN A 55 26.62 7.58 -1.88
N ASP A 56 26.36 6.41 -2.46
CA ASP A 56 27.37 5.61 -3.16
C ASP A 56 28.03 6.43 -4.29
N GLY A 57 27.23 7.20 -5.04
CA GLY A 57 27.75 8.10 -6.07
C GLY A 57 28.62 9.23 -5.53
N ILE A 58 28.30 9.77 -4.35
CA ILE A 58 29.11 10.80 -3.68
C ILE A 58 30.42 10.21 -3.15
N ASP A 59 30.37 9.04 -2.51
CA ASP A 59 31.54 8.36 -1.96
C ASP A 59 32.56 8.04 -3.07
N GLN A 60 32.09 7.67 -4.26
CA GLN A 60 32.97 7.47 -5.44
C GLN A 60 33.71 8.74 -5.90
N LEU A 61 33.17 9.92 -5.60
CA LEU A 61 33.81 11.20 -5.95
C LEU A 61 34.78 11.68 -4.86
N GLU A 62 34.74 11.09 -3.66
CA GLU A 62 35.59 11.48 -2.54
C GLU A 62 37.08 11.30 -2.91
N ARG A 63 37.87 12.37 -2.74
CA ARG A 63 39.33 12.30 -2.84
C ARG A 63 39.92 12.39 -1.44
N ARG A 64 40.61 11.33 -1.02
CA ARG A 64 41.33 11.35 0.26
C ARG A 64 42.58 12.24 0.15
N PRO A 65 42.88 13.06 1.17
CA PRO A 65 44.11 13.85 1.18
C PRO A 65 45.34 12.92 1.17
N GLU A 66 46.36 13.30 0.39
CA GLU A 66 47.64 12.60 0.37
C GLU A 66 48.34 12.75 1.74
N ALA A 67 48.88 11.63 2.25
CA ALA A 67 49.55 11.54 3.55
C ALA A 67 50.97 12.13 3.52
#